data_AF-A0A833G6M0-F1
#
_entry.id   AF-A0A833G6M0-F1
#
_cell.length_a   1.000
_cell.length_b   1.000
_cell.length_c   1.000
_cell.angle_alpha   90.00
_cell.angle_beta   90.00
_cell.angle_gamma   90.00
#
_symmetry.space_group_name_H-M   'P 1'
#
loop_
_entity.id
_entity.type
_entity.pdbx_description
1 polymer ?
#
loop_
_entity_poly.entity_id
_entity_poly.type
_entity_poly.pdbx_seq_one_letter_code
_entity_poly.pdbx_strand_id
1 'polypeptide(L)' 'METAPQIDFQGMAPVETIRRAVADHIAALEKRFGRIATCRVVVTAPSPHHRTGRAYGIHIRLGLPDGRE' A
#
# COMPACT_ATOMS: atom_id res chain seq x y z
N MET A 1 0.19 4.40 14.83
CA MET A 1 -1.04 3.83 14.24
C MET A 1 -1.74 3.04 15.32
N GLU A 2 -3.06 3.05 15.35
CA GLU A 2 -3.84 2.14 16.20
C GLU A 2 -4.12 0.78 15.51
N THR A 3 -4.07 0.73 14.17
CA THR A 3 -4.32 -0.50 13.38
C THR A 3 -3.08 -0.90 12.58
N ALA A 4 -2.77 -2.20 12.55
CA ALA A 4 -1.69 -2.73 11.73
C ALA A 4 -1.93 -2.48 10.23
N PRO A 5 -0.91 -2.07 9.46
CA PRO A 5 -1.06 -1.83 8.03
C PRO A 5 -1.42 -3.12 7.27
N GLN A 6 -2.44 -3.04 6.41
CA GLN A 6 -2.86 -4.15 5.57
C GLN A 6 -2.19 -4.07 4.21
N ILE A 7 -1.47 -5.13 3.82
CA ILE A 7 -0.77 -5.21 2.53
C ILE A 7 -1.39 -6.37 1.74
N ASP A 8 -1.97 -6.04 0.58
CA ASP A 8 -2.66 -6.98 -0.30
C ASP A 8 -1.94 -7.03 -1.66
N PHE A 9 -1.88 -8.22 -2.26
CA PHE A 9 -1.25 -8.45 -3.56
C PHE A 9 -2.29 -9.00 -4.53
N GLN A 10 -2.63 -8.23 -5.57
CA GLN A 10 -3.58 -8.61 -6.61
C GLN A 10 -2.86 -9.06 -7.88
N GLY A 11 -3.19 -10.26 -8.35
CA GLY A 11 -2.63 -10.81 -9.59
C GLY A 11 -1.18 -11.28 -9.49
N MET A 12 -0.61 -11.37 -8.29
CA MET A 12 0.72 -11.93 -8.05
C MET A 12 0.83 -12.59 -6.68
N ALA A 13 1.83 -13.45 -6.53
CA ALA A 13 2.22 -13.95 -5.21
C ALA A 13 2.80 -12.81 -4.35
N PRO A 14 2.59 -12.85 -3.02
CA PRO A 14 3.18 -11.87 -2.12
C PRO A 14 4.70 -11.94 -2.18
N VAL A 15 5.33 -10.80 -2.48
CA VAL A 15 6.79 -10.67 -2.56
C VAL A 15 7.30 -10.02 -1.29
N GLU A 16 8.12 -10.75 -0.52
CA GLU A 16 8.73 -10.30 0.73
C GLU A 16 9.49 -8.97 0.58
N THR A 17 10.23 -8.80 -0.52
CA THR A 17 10.96 -7.54 -0.81
C THR A 17 10.02 -6.35 -0.94
N ILE A 18 8.89 -6.50 -1.62
CA ILE A 18 7.87 -5.45 -1.75
C ILE A 18 7.24 -5.18 -0.39
N ARG A 19 6.91 -6.24 0.37
CA ARG A 19 6.34 -6.13 1.71
C ARG A 19 7.24 -5.31 2.65
N ARG A 20 8.56 -5.55 2.61
CA ARG A 20 9.55 -4.79 3.39
C ARG A 20 9.63 -3.32 2.96
N ALA A 21 9.67 -3.07 1.65
CA ALA A 21 9.70 -1.70 1.13
C ALA A 21 8.43 -0.91 1.50
N VAL A 22 7.26 -1.56 1.41
CA VAL A 22 5.98 -0.98 1.84
C VAL A 22 5.99 -0.71 3.34
N ALA A 23 6.47 -1.64 4.16
CA ALA A 23 6.56 -1.46 5.61
C ALA A 23 7.47 -0.28 6.01
N ASP A 24 8.62 -0.12 5.35
CA ASP A 24 9.53 1.01 5.57
C ASP A 24 8.85 2.35 5.22
N HIS A 25 8.15 2.39 4.08
CA HIS A 25 7.43 3.58 3.65
C HIS A 25 6.27 3.92 4.60
N ILE A 26 5.58 2.92 5.14
CA ILE A 26 4.53 3.10 6.14
C ILE A 26 5.13 3.68 7.42
N ALA A 27 6.28 3.18 7.89
CA ALA A 27 6.94 3.74 9.07
C ALA A 27 7.33 5.22 8.87
N ALA A 28 7.75 5.59 7.66
CA ALA A 28 8.01 6.99 7.31
C ALA A 28 6.73 7.85 7.29
N LEU A 29 5.63 7.31 6.74
CA LEU A 29 4.31 7.96 6.75
C LEU A 29 3.78 8.13 8.18
N GLU A 30 3.93 7.13 9.04
CA GLU A 30 3.52 7.21 10.44
C GLU A 30 4.21 8.36 11.18
N LYS A 31 5.53 8.52 11.01
CA LYS A 31 6.28 9.65 11.59
C LYS A 31 5.76 11.01 11.15
N ARG A 32 5.27 11.12 9.90
CA ARG A 32 4.86 12.40 9.31
C ARG A 32 3.40 12.75 9.58
N PHE A 33 2.52 11.75 9.62
CA PHE A 33 1.08 11.96 9.76
C PHE A 33 0.57 11.81 11.20
N GLY A 34 1.33 11.19 12.11
CA GLY A 34 1.13 11.20 13.57
C GLY A 34 -0.13 10.48 14.09
N ARG A 35 -1.23 10.44 13.33
CA ARG A 35 -2.52 9.82 13.64
C ARG A 35 -3.21 9.31 12.37
N ILE A 36 -2.64 8.25 11.78
CA ILE A 36 -3.34 7.48 10.74
C ILE A 36 -4.16 6.40 11.43
N ALA A 37 -5.46 6.32 11.13
CA ALA A 37 -6.36 5.31 11.70
C ALA A 37 -6.19 3.96 10.97
N THR A 38 -6.09 3.99 9.64
CA THR A 38 -5.88 2.79 8.82
C THR A 38 -4.96 3.07 7.62
N CYS A 39 -4.12 2.10 7.26
CA CYS A 39 -3.34 2.15 6.03
C CYS A 39 -3.50 0.82 5.30
N ARG A 40 -3.99 0.89 4.07
CA ARG A 40 -4.18 -0.25 3.19
C ARG A 40 -3.37 -0.04 1.90
N VAL A 41 -2.46 -0.95 1.63
CA VAL A 41 -1.64 -0.94 0.42
C VAL A 41 -2.01 -2.13 -0.43
N VAL A 42 -2.39 -1.87 -1.68
CA VAL A 42 -2.74 -2.88 -2.68
C VAL A 42 -1.71 -2.82 -3.80
N VAL A 43 -0.98 -3.91 -3.99
CA VAL A 43 0.01 -4.06 -5.05
C VAL A 43 -0.63 -4.89 -6.15
N THR A 44 -0.83 -4.28 -7.31
CA THR A 44 -1.44 -4.94 -8.47
C THR A 44 -0.36 -5.27 -9.50
N ALA A 45 -0.30 -6.54 -9.87
CA ALA A 45 0.60 -7.02 -10.90
C ALA A 45 0.25 -6.41 -12.27
N PRO A 46 1.25 -6.15 -13.14
CA PRO A 46 1.00 -5.68 -14.48
C PRO A 46 0.16 -6.72 -15.25
N SER A 47 -1.07 -6.34 -15.59
CA SER A 47 -1.97 -7.22 -16.34
C SER A 47 -1.55 -7.29 -17.82
N PRO A 48 -1.60 -8.47 -18.45
CA PRO A 48 -1.18 -8.66 -19.84
C PRO A 48 -2.05 -7.91 -20.86
N HIS A 49 -3.21 -7.40 -20.44
CA HIS A 49 -4.16 -6.71 -21.31
C HIS A 49 -3.82 -5.23 -21.58
N HIS A 50 -2.89 -4.63 -20.82
CA HIS A 50 -2.47 -3.24 -21.04
C HIS A 50 -1.29 -3.20 -22.02
N ARG A 51 -1.57 -2.76 -23.27
CA ARG A 51 -0.57 -2.56 -24.34
C ARG A 51 0.50 -1.51 -24.02
N THR A 52 0.39 -0.79 -22.90
CA THR A 52 1.25 0.34 -22.58
C THR A 52 1.76 0.22 -21.14
N GLY A 53 2.95 -0.39 -20.97
CA GLY A 53 3.71 -0.32 -19.72
C GLY A 53 3.50 -1.48 -18.73
N ARG A 54 4.54 -2.29 -18.55
CA ARG A 54 4.65 -3.36 -17.55
C ARG A 54 4.84 -2.83 -16.11
N ALA A 55 4.16 -1.75 -15.73
CA ALA A 55 4.36 -1.16 -14.41
C ALA A 55 3.49 -1.86 -13.37
N TYR A 56 4.07 -2.13 -12.19
CA TYR A 56 3.31 -2.53 -11.01
C TYR A 56 2.46 -1.35 -10.55
N GLY A 57 1.17 -1.58 -10.32
CA GLY A 57 0.28 -0.58 -9.74
C GLY A 57 0.34 -0.64 -8.22
N ILE A 58 0.67 0.46 -7.55
CA ILE A 58 0.65 0.55 -6.09
C ILE A 58 -0.45 1.52 -5.69
N HIS A 59 -1.49 1.00 -5.04
CA HIS A 59 -2.59 1.80 -4.51
C HIS A 59 -2.47 1.88 -2.99
N ILE A 60 -2.36 3.10 -2.46
CA ILE A 60 -2.26 3.37 -1.03
C ILE A 60 -3.55 4.08 -0.62
N ARG A 61 -4.33 3.45 0.26
CA ARG A 61 -5.47 4.07 0.94
C ARG A 61 -5.08 4.38 2.38
N LEU A 62 -5.26 5.63 2.76
CA LEU A 62 -5.00 6.12 4.11
C LEU A 62 -6.34 6.58 4.69
N GLY A 63 -6.81 5.90 5.73
CA GLY A 63 -7.95 6.35 6.51
C GLY A 63 -7.46 7.26 7.64
N LEU A 64 -7.80 8.53 7.56
CA LEU A 64 -7.64 9.47 8.67
C LEU A 64 -8.83 9.32 9.63
N PRO A 65 -8.63 9.49 10.95
CA PRO A 65 -9.70 9.34 11.95
C PRO A 65 -10.88 10.32 11.76
N ASP A 66 -10.75 11.34 10.93
CA ASP A 66 -11.80 12.33 10.64
C ASP A 66 -12.73 11.92 9.47
N GLY A 67 -12.55 10.72 8.89
CA GLY A 67 -13.42 10.22 7.81
C GLY A 67 -13.20 10.90 6.45
N ARG A 68 -12.12 11.66 6.28
CA ARG A 68 -11.74 12.24 4.98
C ARG A 68 -10.91 11.23 4.20
N GLU A 69 -11.55 10.58 3.23
CA GLU A 69 -10.97 9.64 2.26
C GLU A 69 -10.18 10.32 1.14
#